data_AF-A0A9X3AYJ9-F1
#
_entry.id   AF-A0A9X3AYJ9-F1
#
_cell.length_a   1.000
_cell.length_b   1.000
_cell.length_c   1.000
_cell.angle_alpha   90.00
_cell.angle_beta   90.00
_cell.angle_gamma   90.00
#
_symmetry.space_group_name_H-M   'P 1'
#
loop_
_entity.id
_entity.type
_entity.pdbx_description
1 polymer ?
#
loop_
_entity_poly.entity_id
_entity_poly.type
_entity_poly.pdbx_seq_one_letter_code
_entity_poly.pdbx_strand_id
1 'polypeptide(L)'
;MDNACAPTISTSTSSEVTTVVRHGRSGREEMNARGLALKDQTEKQLRYMDSLSRDRWPFGPAFELGEAPATGDPIDQTYPIDEMPCLKRRLGRGRSAKIRAGHIDSQEGERLDKSNTSDTPKRSNREKRIENTVQDAMKERAVGDIGCPASDVIAGIANLDHHSQKERNLPLNKISLYVILQELEVISTRNVKGLLDVGHRQAQKYVKACGIALPFLERALPTPSTAEASDQGWPSDDADVTRQDRLDAWIMGGA
;
A
#
# COMPACT_ATOMS: atom_id res chain seq x y z
N MET A 1 -34.97 -46.36 -6.71
CA MET A 1 -35.70 -45.67 -5.62
C MET A 1 -34.83 -45.90 -4.41
N ASP A 2 -33.85 -45.01 -4.20
CA ASP A 2 -32.76 -45.26 -3.26
C ASP A 2 -32.59 -44.01 -2.40
N ASN A 3 -33.21 -44.05 -1.22
CA ASN A 3 -33.16 -42.98 -0.24
C ASN A 3 -31.83 -43.03 0.51
N ALA A 4 -30.92 -42.11 0.18
CA ALA A 4 -29.71 -41.89 0.97
C ALA A 4 -30.06 -41.10 2.25
N CYS A 5 -29.85 -41.75 3.39
CA CYS A 5 -30.05 -41.19 4.73
C CYS A 5 -28.85 -40.28 5.09
N ALA A 6 -29.10 -39.01 5.39
CA ALA A 6 -28.08 -38.06 5.82
C ALA A 6 -27.72 -38.27 7.30
N PRO A 7 -26.45 -38.14 7.71
CA PRO A 7 -26.04 -38.25 9.10
C PRO A 7 -26.37 -36.99 9.90
N THR A 8 -27.17 -37.16 10.95
CA THR A 8 -27.50 -36.13 11.93
C THR A 8 -26.29 -35.89 12.84
N ILE A 9 -25.63 -34.74 12.69
CA ILE A 9 -24.57 -34.29 13.62
C ILE A 9 -25.27 -33.65 14.82
N SER A 10 -25.36 -34.36 15.94
CA SER A 10 -25.83 -33.84 17.22
C SER A 10 -24.72 -33.06 17.92
N THR A 11 -24.73 -31.74 17.78
CA THR A 11 -23.85 -30.83 18.54
C THR A 11 -24.39 -30.71 19.98
N SER A 12 -23.96 -31.60 20.86
CA SER A 12 -24.20 -31.47 22.30
C SER A 12 -23.31 -30.36 22.87
N THR A 13 -23.82 -29.13 22.92
CA THR A 13 -23.18 -28.05 23.68
C THR A 13 -23.44 -28.30 25.17
N SER A 14 -22.55 -29.07 25.80
CA SER A 14 -22.47 -29.21 27.25
C SER A 14 -21.96 -27.88 27.82
N SER A 15 -22.88 -26.99 28.21
CA SER A 15 -22.55 -25.80 28.98
C SER A 15 -22.17 -26.22 30.39
N GLU A 16 -20.88 -26.47 30.60
CA GLU A 16 -20.29 -26.75 31.90
C GLU A 16 -20.35 -25.46 32.74
N VAL A 17 -21.35 -25.37 33.62
CA VAL A 17 -21.52 -24.26 34.56
C VAL A 17 -20.50 -24.45 35.68
N THR A 18 -19.32 -23.84 35.53
CA THR A 18 -18.33 -23.79 36.61
C THR A 18 -18.84 -22.86 37.70
N THR A 19 -19.29 -23.45 38.83
CA THR A 19 -19.60 -22.70 40.05
C THR A 19 -18.30 -22.15 40.65
N VAL A 20 -18.07 -20.86 40.46
CA VAL A 20 -16.87 -20.19 40.98
C VAL A 20 -17.03 -19.99 42.49
N VAL A 21 -16.42 -20.89 43.26
CA VAL A 21 -16.26 -20.73 44.71
C VAL A 21 -15.28 -19.58 44.94
N ARG A 22 -15.78 -18.46 45.46
CA ARG A 22 -14.97 -17.29 45.82
C ARG A 22 -14.18 -17.59 47.09
N HIS A 23 -12.97 -18.12 46.94
CA HIS A 23 -11.99 -18.16 48.02
C HIS A 23 -11.31 -16.79 48.14
N GLY A 24 -11.12 -16.32 49.38
CA GLY A 24 -10.70 -14.97 49.75
C GLY A 24 -9.27 -14.57 49.37
N ARG A 25 -8.93 -14.68 48.09
CA ARG A 25 -7.75 -14.01 47.52
C ARG A 25 -8.10 -12.55 47.24
N SER A 26 -7.11 -11.67 47.38
CA SER A 26 -7.29 -10.27 47.01
C SER A 26 -7.68 -10.18 45.53
N GLY A 27 -8.67 -9.35 45.17
CA GLY A 27 -9.16 -9.27 43.79
C GLY A 27 -8.06 -8.94 42.76
N ARG A 28 -6.96 -8.34 43.22
CA ARG A 28 -5.76 -8.07 42.40
C ARG A 28 -5.02 -9.36 42.00
N GLU A 29 -4.86 -10.31 42.92
CA GLU A 29 -4.21 -11.60 42.62
C GLU A 29 -5.04 -12.44 41.66
N GLU A 30 -6.36 -12.46 41.81
CA GLU A 30 -7.25 -13.19 40.89
C GLU A 30 -7.18 -12.59 39.47
N MET A 31 -7.20 -11.27 39.37
CA MET A 31 -7.09 -10.57 38.08
C MET A 31 -5.74 -10.81 37.42
N ASN A 32 -4.65 -10.80 38.18
CA ASN A 32 -3.31 -11.14 37.67
C ASN A 32 -3.23 -12.60 37.20
N ALA A 33 -3.79 -13.54 37.98
CA ALA A 33 -3.82 -14.96 37.61
C ALA A 33 -4.65 -15.20 36.34
N ARG A 34 -5.81 -14.53 36.19
CA ARG A 34 -6.60 -14.57 34.95
C ARG A 34 -5.83 -13.98 33.76
N GLY A 35 -5.12 -12.87 33.96
CA GLY A 35 -4.29 -12.25 32.92
C GLY A 35 -3.18 -13.18 32.43
N LEU A 36 -2.50 -13.86 33.35
CA LEU A 36 -1.50 -14.88 33.03
C LEU A 36 -2.11 -16.08 32.28
N ALA A 37 -3.25 -16.59 32.75
CA ALA A 37 -3.93 -17.72 32.08
C ALA A 37 -4.38 -17.38 30.64
N LEU A 38 -4.90 -16.17 30.41
CA LEU A 38 -5.24 -15.68 29.07
C LEU A 38 -4.00 -15.56 28.17
N LYS A 39 -2.89 -15.08 28.73
CA LYS A 39 -1.61 -14.98 27.99
C LYS A 39 -1.08 -16.36 27.61
N ASP A 40 -1.09 -17.32 28.54
CA ASP A 40 -0.69 -18.70 28.27
C ASP A 40 -1.58 -19.38 27.21
N GLN A 41 -2.89 -19.13 27.27
CA GLN A 41 -3.83 -19.69 26.29
C GLN A 41 -3.59 -19.12 24.88
N THR A 42 -3.37 -17.81 24.78
CA THR A 42 -3.05 -17.15 23.49
C THR A 42 -1.69 -17.61 22.94
N GLU A 43 -0.68 -17.77 23.79
CA GLU A 43 0.62 -18.29 23.38
C GLU A 43 0.53 -19.76 22.89
N LYS A 44 -0.26 -20.60 23.56
CA LYS A 44 -0.52 -21.97 23.10
C LYS A 44 -1.23 -22.00 21.75
N GLN A 45 -2.18 -21.09 21.51
CA GLN A 45 -2.85 -20.97 20.21
C GLN A 45 -1.89 -20.54 19.10
N LEU A 46 -1.00 -19.59 19.37
CA LEU A 46 0.02 -19.17 18.41
C LEU A 46 0.98 -20.31 18.06
N ARG A 47 1.52 -21.02 19.07
CA ARG A 47 2.37 -22.20 18.84
C ARG A 47 1.66 -23.29 18.06
N TYR A 48 0.36 -23.49 18.31
CA TYR A 48 -0.45 -24.43 17.53
C TYR A 48 -0.56 -23.98 16.07
N MET A 49 -0.85 -22.70 15.81
CA MET A 49 -0.91 -22.14 14.46
C MET A 49 0.43 -22.28 13.72
N ASP A 50 1.55 -22.01 14.40
CA ASP A 50 2.90 -22.16 13.85
C ASP A 50 3.27 -23.62 13.55
N SER A 51 2.65 -24.57 14.26
CA SER A 51 2.85 -26.01 14.06
C SER A 51 1.98 -26.61 12.94
N LEU A 52 1.02 -25.87 12.39
CA LEU A 52 0.22 -26.35 11.27
C LEU A 52 1.05 -26.36 10.00
N SER A 53 1.00 -27.48 9.27
CA SER A 53 1.56 -27.55 7.91
C SER A 53 0.91 -26.47 7.03
N ARG A 54 1.65 -25.91 6.07
CA ARG A 54 1.15 -24.87 5.14
C ARG A 54 -0.18 -25.24 4.48
N ASP A 55 -0.39 -26.53 4.22
CA ASP A 55 -1.60 -27.08 3.58
C ASP A 55 -2.82 -27.20 4.51
N ARG A 56 -2.60 -27.04 5.82
CA ARG A 56 -3.64 -27.13 6.88
C ARG A 56 -4.00 -25.78 7.48
N TRP A 57 -3.50 -24.70 6.88
CA TRP A 57 -3.88 -23.36 7.28
C TRP A 57 -5.40 -23.20 7.08
N PRO A 58 -6.19 -22.86 8.11
CA PRO A 58 -7.66 -22.83 8.03
C PRO A 58 -8.22 -21.74 7.11
N PHE A 59 -7.34 -20.97 6.47
CA PHE A 59 -7.65 -19.89 5.55
C PHE A 59 -7.07 -20.14 4.15
N GLY A 60 -6.31 -21.22 3.92
CA GLY A 60 -5.89 -21.57 2.56
C GLY A 60 -7.07 -22.11 1.76
N PRO A 61 -7.12 -21.90 0.42
CA PRO A 61 -8.05 -22.62 -0.42
C PRO A 61 -7.85 -24.11 -0.17
N ALA A 62 -8.92 -24.81 0.20
CA ALA A 62 -8.96 -26.25 0.18
C ALA A 62 -8.80 -26.68 -1.29
N PHE A 63 -7.58 -26.68 -1.80
CA PHE A 63 -7.25 -27.36 -3.03
C PHE A 63 -7.41 -28.84 -2.71
N GLU A 64 -8.58 -29.37 -3.04
CA GLU A 64 -8.79 -30.80 -3.14
C GLU A 64 -7.65 -31.36 -3.97
N LEU A 65 -6.93 -32.34 -3.40
CA LEU A 65 -5.85 -33.05 -4.06
C LEU A 65 -6.31 -33.50 -5.47
N GLY A 66 -5.83 -32.84 -6.53
CA GLY A 66 -5.91 -33.43 -7.86
C GLY A 66 -5.96 -32.47 -9.04
N GLU A 67 -6.53 -31.27 -8.91
CA GLU A 67 -6.65 -30.36 -10.04
C GLU A 67 -5.67 -29.20 -9.91
N ALA A 68 -4.57 -29.29 -10.66
CA ALA A 68 -3.73 -28.13 -10.93
C ALA A 68 -4.63 -27.02 -11.50
N PRO A 69 -4.66 -25.82 -10.91
CA PRO A 69 -5.51 -24.75 -11.40
C PRO A 69 -5.15 -24.51 -12.86
N ALA A 70 -6.09 -24.83 -13.75
CA ALA A 70 -6.00 -24.48 -15.15
C ALA A 70 -5.65 -23.00 -15.21
N THR A 71 -4.64 -22.67 -16.01
CA THR A 71 -4.05 -21.35 -16.29
C THR A 71 -5.10 -20.24 -16.34
N GLY A 72 -5.57 -19.82 -15.16
CA GLY A 72 -6.57 -18.80 -14.98
C GLY A 72 -5.88 -17.47 -15.11
N ASP A 73 -6.56 -16.52 -15.75
CA ASP A 73 -6.04 -15.19 -16.01
C ASP A 73 -5.32 -14.62 -14.77
N PRO A 74 -4.13 -14.01 -14.92
CA PRO A 74 -3.28 -13.52 -13.82
C PRO A 74 -3.88 -12.29 -13.09
N ILE A 75 -5.20 -12.14 -13.11
CA ILE A 75 -5.96 -11.01 -12.60
C ILE A 75 -6.74 -11.39 -11.34
N ASP A 76 -7.04 -12.67 -11.13
CA ASP A 76 -7.76 -13.17 -9.94
C ASP A 76 -6.78 -13.73 -8.88
N GLN A 77 -5.70 -13.00 -8.64
CA GLN A 77 -4.84 -13.26 -7.49
C GLN A 77 -5.53 -12.74 -6.23
N THR A 78 -6.24 -13.64 -5.54
CA THR A 78 -6.75 -13.36 -4.19
C THR A 78 -5.56 -13.30 -3.24
N TYR A 79 -5.31 -12.13 -2.65
CA TYR A 79 -4.24 -11.98 -1.67
C TYR A 79 -4.72 -12.53 -0.31
N PRO A 80 -3.83 -13.09 0.54
CA PRO A 80 -4.21 -13.60 1.86
C PRO A 80 -4.93 -12.56 2.72
N ILE A 81 -4.61 -11.28 2.55
CA ILE A 81 -5.27 -10.19 3.28
C ILE A 81 -6.74 -9.99 2.88
N ASP A 82 -7.09 -10.33 1.64
CA ASP A 82 -8.44 -10.19 1.10
C ASP A 82 -9.39 -11.28 1.64
N GLU A 83 -8.84 -12.43 2.07
CA GLU A 83 -9.57 -13.51 2.76
C GLU A 83 -9.87 -13.17 4.24
N MET A 84 -9.27 -12.09 4.77
CA MET A 84 -9.38 -11.69 6.18
C MET A 84 -10.15 -10.36 6.35
N PRO A 85 -11.49 -10.33 6.18
CA PRO A 85 -12.26 -9.07 6.10
C PRO A 85 -12.17 -8.21 7.36
N CYS A 86 -12.09 -8.83 8.54
CA CYS A 86 -11.92 -8.13 9.81
C CYS A 86 -10.57 -7.43 9.91
N LEU A 87 -9.50 -8.11 9.46
CA LEU A 87 -8.15 -7.55 9.46
C LEU A 87 -8.03 -6.45 8.40
N LYS A 88 -8.51 -6.68 7.17
CA LYS A 88 -8.59 -5.69 6.10
C LYS A 88 -9.32 -4.42 6.55
N ARG A 89 -10.44 -4.55 7.27
CA ARG A 89 -11.18 -3.41 7.84
C ARG A 89 -10.37 -2.66 8.89
N ARG A 90 -9.68 -3.36 9.79
CA ARG A 90 -8.85 -2.76 10.85
C ARG A 90 -7.61 -2.06 10.31
N LEU A 91 -6.95 -2.64 9.31
CA LEU A 91 -5.76 -2.07 8.67
C LEU A 91 -6.09 -0.88 7.77
N GLY A 92 -7.28 -0.87 7.18
CA GLY A 92 -7.70 0.13 6.21
C GLY A 92 -7.06 -0.06 4.85
N ARG A 93 -7.48 0.76 3.87
CA ARG A 93 -7.07 0.63 2.47
C ARG A 93 -5.57 0.81 2.24
N GLY A 94 -4.95 1.79 2.90
CA GLY A 94 -3.53 2.10 2.70
C GLY A 94 -2.60 0.96 3.13
N ARG A 95 -2.76 0.46 4.36
CA ARG A 95 -1.94 -0.64 4.88
C ARG A 95 -2.20 -1.96 4.15
N SER A 96 -3.46 -2.25 3.80
CA SER A 96 -3.78 -3.45 3.03
C SER A 96 -3.12 -3.43 1.64
N ALA A 97 -3.07 -2.26 1.00
CA ALA A 97 -2.36 -2.10 -0.27
C ALA A 97 -0.84 -2.28 -0.13
N LYS A 98 -0.21 -1.76 0.93
CA LYS A 98 1.22 -2.00 1.20
C LYS A 98 1.53 -3.50 1.38
N ILE A 99 0.66 -4.24 2.07
CA ILE A 99 0.82 -5.71 2.21
C ILE A 99 0.75 -6.40 0.85
N ARG A 100 -0.14 -5.95 -0.05
CA ARG A 100 -0.21 -6.47 -1.42
C ARG A 100 1.05 -6.15 -2.23
N ALA A 101 1.60 -4.93 -2.10
CA ALA A 101 2.85 -4.56 -2.77
C ALA A 101 3.99 -5.52 -2.42
N GLY A 102 4.23 -5.77 -1.13
CA GLY A 102 5.29 -6.69 -0.70
C GLY A 102 5.11 -8.13 -1.21
N HIS A 103 3.87 -8.56 -1.47
CA HIS A 103 3.59 -9.85 -2.10
C HIS A 103 3.90 -9.87 -3.61
N ILE A 104 3.67 -8.76 -4.32
CA ILE A 104 3.97 -8.64 -5.75
C ILE A 104 5.48 -8.74 -5.97
N ASP A 105 6.27 -7.99 -5.19
CA ASP A 105 7.74 -7.99 -5.29
C ASP A 105 8.32 -9.39 -5.05
N SER A 106 7.74 -10.13 -4.10
CA SER A 106 8.14 -11.51 -3.78
C SER A 106 7.81 -12.51 -4.90
N GLN A 107 6.80 -12.24 -5.74
CA GLN A 107 6.41 -13.11 -6.85
C GLN A 107 7.07 -12.74 -8.19
N GLU A 108 7.34 -11.45 -8.42
CA GLU A 108 8.05 -11.01 -9.63
C GLU A 108 9.52 -11.45 -9.63
N GLY A 109 10.14 -11.59 -8.45
CA GLY A 109 11.49 -12.17 -8.30
C GLY A 109 11.64 -13.60 -8.82
N GLU A 110 10.56 -14.38 -8.90
CA GLU A 110 10.57 -15.74 -9.47
C GLU A 110 10.17 -15.79 -10.96
N ARG A 111 9.60 -14.71 -11.50
CA ARG A 111 9.04 -14.69 -12.86
C ARG A 111 9.86 -13.89 -13.88
N LEU A 112 10.93 -13.20 -13.46
CA LEU A 112 11.63 -12.24 -14.31
C LEU A 112 12.60 -12.83 -15.36
N ASP A 113 12.79 -14.15 -15.46
CA ASP A 113 13.72 -14.73 -16.44
C ASP A 113 13.09 -15.18 -17.77
N LYS A 114 11.76 -15.02 -17.96
CA LYS A 114 11.07 -15.61 -19.12
C LYS A 114 10.03 -14.70 -19.75
N SER A 115 10.41 -13.49 -20.18
CA SER A 115 9.75 -12.88 -21.34
C SER A 115 10.59 -11.79 -22.04
N ASN A 116 11.37 -12.27 -23.00
CA ASN A 116 11.45 -11.73 -24.36
C ASN A 116 11.94 -10.28 -24.55
N THR A 117 13.27 -10.18 -24.71
CA THR A 117 13.88 -9.48 -25.84
C THR A 117 13.23 -9.85 -27.18
N SER A 118 13.17 -8.86 -28.08
CA SER A 118 12.68 -8.89 -29.47
C SER A 118 11.17 -9.05 -29.65
N ASP A 119 10.46 -7.91 -29.72
CA ASP A 119 9.49 -7.61 -30.78
C ASP A 119 9.00 -6.17 -30.60
N THR A 120 9.24 -5.30 -31.57
CA THR A 120 8.72 -3.92 -31.60
C THR A 120 7.27 -3.94 -32.08
N PRO A 121 6.25 -3.70 -31.21
CA PRO A 121 4.86 -3.83 -31.62
C PRO A 121 4.31 -2.50 -32.13
N LYS A 122 3.50 -2.58 -33.20
CA LYS A 122 2.66 -1.51 -33.74
C LYS A 122 1.79 -0.86 -32.65
N ARG A 123 1.61 0.47 -32.76
CA ARG A 123 0.95 1.40 -31.81
C ARG A 123 -0.57 1.15 -31.58
N SER A 124 -1.01 -0.05 -31.23
CA SER A 124 -2.37 -0.25 -30.72
C SER A 124 -2.36 -0.19 -29.20
N ASN A 125 -2.85 0.93 -28.65
CA ASN A 125 -3.31 1.06 -27.26
C ASN A 125 -2.39 0.45 -26.18
N ARG A 126 -1.07 0.69 -26.27
CA ARG A 126 -0.11 0.22 -25.28
C ARG A 126 -0.44 0.88 -23.93
N GLU A 127 -0.62 0.06 -22.90
CA GLU A 127 -0.85 0.56 -21.54
C GLU A 127 0.21 1.61 -21.19
N LYS A 128 -0.23 2.74 -20.64
CA LYS A 128 0.69 3.78 -20.18
C LYS A 128 1.52 3.19 -19.04
N ARG A 129 2.83 3.13 -19.26
CA ARG A 129 3.85 2.81 -18.26
C ARG A 129 4.62 4.08 -17.98
N ILE A 130 4.69 4.46 -16.72
CA ILE A 130 5.37 5.66 -16.25
C ILE A 130 6.37 5.22 -15.20
N GLU A 131 7.64 5.58 -15.38
CA GLU A 131 8.70 5.32 -14.41
C GLU A 131 8.54 6.26 -13.21
N ASN A 132 8.67 5.74 -12.00
CA ASN A 132 8.52 6.50 -10.77
C ASN A 132 9.89 6.97 -10.25
N THR A 133 10.32 8.11 -10.75
CA THR A 133 11.59 8.77 -10.38
C THR A 133 11.67 9.20 -8.92
N VAL A 134 10.52 9.42 -8.26
CA VAL A 134 10.44 9.96 -6.89
C VAL A 134 10.21 8.88 -5.84
N GLN A 135 10.24 7.59 -6.22
CA GLN A 135 9.88 6.49 -5.33
C GLN A 135 10.68 6.51 -4.02
N ASP A 136 12.00 6.59 -4.12
CA ASP A 136 12.87 6.57 -2.95
C ASP A 136 12.69 7.80 -2.05
N ALA A 137 12.51 8.98 -2.65
CA ALA A 137 12.23 10.21 -1.91
C ALA A 137 10.87 10.19 -1.20
N MET A 138 9.94 9.33 -1.64
CA MET A 138 8.59 9.21 -1.11
C MET A 138 8.45 8.15 -0.01
N LYS A 139 9.31 7.12 0.04
CA LYS A 139 9.22 5.97 0.96
C LYS A 139 9.14 6.38 2.44
N GLU A 140 9.86 7.42 2.84
CA GLU A 140 9.95 7.86 4.24
C GLU A 140 8.88 8.89 4.64
N ARG A 141 8.04 9.34 3.70
CA ARG A 141 7.09 10.44 3.93
C ARG A 141 5.72 9.92 4.36
N ALA A 142 5.10 10.57 5.34
CA ALA A 142 3.75 10.23 5.76
C ALA A 142 2.71 11.08 5.02
N VAL A 143 1.47 10.59 5.04
CA VAL A 143 0.32 11.31 4.48
C VAL A 143 -0.07 12.41 5.45
N GLY A 144 -0.05 13.67 5.00
CA GLY A 144 -0.49 14.81 5.79
C GLY A 144 0.60 15.46 6.66
N ASP A 145 1.88 15.19 6.36
CA ASP A 145 2.97 15.92 6.99
C ASP A 145 2.86 17.42 6.67
N ILE A 146 2.72 18.22 7.73
CA ILE A 146 2.53 19.67 7.65
C ILE A 146 3.84 20.29 7.16
N GLY A 147 3.77 21.11 6.11
CA GLY A 147 4.95 21.74 5.50
C GLY A 147 5.74 20.85 4.54
N CYS A 148 5.25 19.64 4.24
CA CYS A 148 5.84 18.77 3.24
C CYS A 148 5.32 19.15 1.84
N PRO A 149 6.16 19.66 0.92
CA PRO A 149 5.71 20.11 -0.39
C PRO A 149 5.11 18.97 -1.24
N ALA A 150 5.53 17.72 -1.00
CA ALA A 150 4.93 16.54 -1.61
C ALA A 150 3.47 16.35 -1.22
N SER A 151 3.14 16.62 0.06
CA SER A 151 1.77 16.54 0.58
C SER A 151 0.86 17.57 -0.09
N ASP A 152 1.36 18.79 -0.28
CA ASP A 152 0.63 19.86 -0.93
C ASP A 152 0.39 19.58 -2.42
N VAL A 153 1.41 19.09 -3.13
CA VAL A 153 1.29 18.67 -4.53
C VAL A 153 0.27 17.53 -4.67
N ILE A 154 0.37 16.49 -3.84
CA ILE A 154 -0.54 15.35 -3.90
C ILE A 154 -1.96 15.78 -3.50
N ALA A 155 -2.12 16.66 -2.53
CA ALA A 155 -3.42 17.18 -2.12
C ALA A 155 -4.07 18.01 -3.24
N GLY A 156 -3.30 18.87 -3.91
CA GLY A 156 -3.76 19.65 -5.07
C GLY A 156 -4.21 18.74 -6.21
N ILE A 157 -3.41 17.72 -6.52
CA ILE A 157 -3.71 16.79 -7.62
C ILE A 157 -4.87 15.86 -7.30
N ALA A 158 -5.02 15.42 -6.06
CA ALA A 158 -6.16 14.61 -5.65
C ALA A 158 -7.49 15.36 -5.82
N ASN A 159 -7.48 16.68 -5.64
CA ASN A 159 -8.62 17.56 -5.83
C ASN A 159 -8.81 18.03 -7.28
N LEU A 160 -7.82 17.80 -8.16
CA LEU A 160 -7.91 18.18 -9.55
C LEU A 160 -9.04 17.41 -10.23
N ASP A 161 -9.75 18.09 -11.13
CA ASP A 161 -10.83 17.46 -11.89
C ASP A 161 -10.24 16.52 -12.95
N HIS A 162 -10.26 15.22 -12.64
CA HIS A 162 -9.83 14.17 -13.57
C HIS A 162 -10.97 13.64 -14.46
N HIS A 163 -12.21 14.13 -14.26
CA HIS A 163 -13.41 13.66 -14.93
C HIS A 163 -13.76 14.49 -16.17
N SER A 164 -14.58 13.92 -17.05
CA SER A 164 -15.30 14.69 -18.05
C SER A 164 -16.39 15.49 -17.32
N GLN A 165 -16.64 16.75 -17.73
CA GLN A 165 -17.57 17.73 -17.13
C GLN A 165 -19.02 17.27 -16.85
N LYS A 166 -19.38 16.02 -17.18
CA LYS A 166 -20.73 15.45 -17.08
C LYS A 166 -21.01 14.72 -15.77
N GLU A 167 -19.99 14.35 -14.99
CA GLU A 167 -20.15 13.58 -13.75
C GLU A 167 -19.76 14.39 -12.51
N ARG A 168 -20.22 13.96 -11.33
CA ARG A 168 -19.82 14.58 -10.06
C ARG A 168 -18.33 14.35 -9.81
N ASN A 169 -17.59 15.43 -9.61
CA ASN A 169 -16.15 15.42 -9.36
C ASN A 169 -15.88 15.01 -7.91
N LEU A 170 -15.64 13.71 -7.70
CA LEU A 170 -15.18 13.19 -6.42
C LEU A 170 -13.65 13.22 -6.40
N PRO A 171 -13.03 13.82 -5.36
CA PRO A 171 -11.58 13.83 -5.25
C PRO A 171 -11.03 12.41 -5.12
N LEU A 172 -9.83 12.20 -5.65
CA LEU A 172 -9.11 10.95 -5.50
C LEU A 172 -8.66 10.75 -4.06
N ASN A 173 -8.48 9.50 -3.64
CA ASN A 173 -7.97 9.21 -2.31
C ASN A 173 -6.46 9.53 -2.25
N LYS A 174 -6.09 10.53 -1.43
CA LYS A 174 -4.71 10.96 -1.20
C LYS A 174 -3.82 9.81 -0.72
N ILE A 175 -4.33 8.98 0.20
CA ILE A 175 -3.59 7.84 0.76
C ILE A 175 -3.24 6.86 -0.37
N SER A 176 -4.17 6.62 -1.29
CA SER A 176 -3.93 5.73 -2.43
C SER A 176 -2.87 6.28 -3.38
N LEU A 177 -2.83 7.59 -3.63
CA LEU A 177 -1.78 8.23 -4.43
C LEU A 177 -0.40 8.08 -3.77
N TYR A 178 -0.32 8.31 -2.45
CA TYR A 178 0.91 8.11 -1.69
C TYR A 178 1.40 6.66 -1.78
N VAL A 179 0.52 5.68 -1.58
CA VAL A 179 0.89 4.27 -1.65
C VAL A 179 1.39 3.89 -3.04
N ILE A 180 0.76 4.38 -4.11
CA ILE A 180 1.26 4.17 -5.48
C ILE A 180 2.68 4.70 -5.65
N LEU A 181 2.91 5.95 -5.23
CA LEU A 181 4.21 6.62 -5.38
C LEU A 181 5.31 6.05 -4.49
N GLN A 182 4.95 5.37 -3.40
CA GLN A 182 5.93 4.74 -2.49
C GLN A 182 6.30 3.33 -2.93
N GLU A 183 5.32 2.55 -3.38
CA GLU A 183 5.48 1.11 -3.55
C GLU A 183 5.79 0.73 -5.01
N LEU A 184 5.30 1.47 -6.02
CA LEU A 184 5.49 1.09 -7.42
C LEU A 184 6.69 1.81 -8.05
N GLU A 185 7.64 1.04 -8.59
CA GLU A 185 8.72 1.55 -9.44
C GLU A 185 8.19 1.92 -10.84
N VAL A 186 7.35 1.06 -11.42
CA VAL A 186 6.68 1.32 -12.69
C VAL A 186 5.17 1.45 -12.48
N ILE A 187 4.65 2.66 -12.73
CA ILE A 187 3.24 2.99 -12.60
C ILE A 187 2.53 2.60 -13.89
N SER A 188 1.76 1.51 -13.82
CA SER A 188 0.89 1.03 -14.90
C SER A 188 -0.54 0.82 -14.41
N THR A 189 -1.51 0.80 -15.32
CA THR A 189 -2.92 0.59 -14.94
C THR A 189 -3.12 -0.78 -14.30
N ARG A 190 -2.39 -1.80 -14.78
CA ARG A 190 -2.40 -3.15 -14.22
C ARG A 190 -1.83 -3.18 -12.81
N ASN A 191 -0.67 -2.56 -12.58
CA ASN A 191 -0.01 -2.54 -11.27
C ASN A 191 -0.88 -1.80 -10.24
N VAL A 192 -1.44 -0.65 -10.63
CA VAL A 192 -2.36 0.12 -9.77
C VAL A 192 -3.63 -0.65 -9.45
N LYS A 193 -4.19 -1.39 -10.43
CA LYS A 193 -5.36 -2.25 -10.22
C LYS A 193 -5.05 -3.34 -9.18
N GLY A 194 -3.95 -4.07 -9.33
CA GLY A 194 -3.56 -5.13 -8.39
C GLY A 194 -3.25 -4.59 -7.00
N LEU A 195 -2.53 -3.46 -6.92
CA LEU A 195 -2.15 -2.83 -5.66
C LEU A 195 -3.35 -2.33 -4.85
N LEU A 196 -4.27 -1.61 -5.51
CA LEU A 196 -5.37 -0.94 -4.83
C LEU A 196 -6.68 -1.73 -4.84
N ASP A 197 -6.78 -2.79 -5.65
CA ASP A 197 -8.02 -3.57 -5.84
C ASP A 197 -9.18 -2.63 -6.21
N VAL A 198 -8.95 -1.88 -7.29
CA VAL A 198 -9.91 -0.90 -7.83
C VAL A 198 -10.25 -1.25 -9.28
N GLY A 199 -11.45 -0.89 -9.72
CA GLY A 199 -11.87 -1.08 -11.11
C GLY A 199 -10.96 -0.35 -12.11
N HIS A 200 -10.90 -0.87 -13.34
CA HIS A 200 -9.98 -0.39 -14.40
C HIS A 200 -10.08 1.12 -14.67
N ARG A 201 -11.31 1.66 -14.75
CA ARG A 201 -11.54 3.11 -14.93
C ARG A 201 -10.93 3.95 -13.81
N GLN A 202 -10.99 3.45 -12.57
CA GLN A 202 -10.44 4.16 -11.42
C GLN A 202 -8.91 4.06 -11.40
N ALA A 203 -8.35 2.90 -11.74
CA ALA A 203 -6.90 2.73 -11.90
C ALA A 203 -6.34 3.69 -12.95
N GLN A 204 -7.01 3.85 -14.10
CA GLN A 204 -6.60 4.81 -15.14
C GLN A 204 -6.55 6.26 -14.62
N LYS A 205 -7.49 6.67 -13.77
CA LYS A 205 -7.48 8.01 -13.16
C LYS A 205 -6.28 8.20 -12.25
N TYR A 206 -5.96 7.20 -11.43
CA TYR A 206 -4.76 7.25 -10.59
C TYR A 206 -3.48 7.34 -11.42
N VAL A 207 -3.35 6.55 -12.49
CA VAL A 207 -2.19 6.63 -13.40
C VAL A 207 -2.08 8.03 -14.04
N LYS A 208 -3.21 8.60 -14.49
CA LYS A 208 -3.23 9.96 -15.04
C LYS A 208 -2.82 11.00 -13.98
N ALA A 209 -3.33 10.88 -12.77
CA ALA A 209 -3.00 11.76 -11.66
C ALA A 209 -1.51 11.67 -11.30
N CYS A 210 -0.94 10.47 -11.21
CA CYS A 210 0.49 10.26 -10.98
C CYS A 210 1.34 10.86 -12.11
N GLY A 211 0.93 10.69 -13.37
CA GLY A 211 1.65 11.30 -14.51
C GLY A 211 1.66 12.83 -14.47
N ILE A 212 0.62 13.46 -13.92
CA ILE A 212 0.62 14.91 -13.68
C ILE A 212 1.49 15.26 -12.46
N ALA A 213 1.50 14.40 -11.42
CA ALA A 213 2.20 14.65 -10.16
C ALA A 213 3.72 14.61 -10.26
N LEU A 214 4.25 13.61 -10.97
CA LEU A 214 5.70 13.37 -11.05
C LEU A 214 6.52 14.62 -11.37
N PRO A 215 6.24 15.41 -12.43
CA PRO A 215 7.06 16.59 -12.74
C PRO A 215 7.01 17.69 -11.67
N PHE A 216 5.93 17.77 -10.88
CA PHE A 216 5.87 18.71 -9.75
C PHE A 216 6.61 18.16 -8.53
N LEU A 217 6.52 16.84 -8.30
CA LEU A 217 7.23 16.17 -7.21
C LEU A 217 8.74 16.18 -7.44
N GLU A 218 9.22 15.94 -8.66
CA GLU A 218 10.66 16.03 -9.02
C GLU A 218 11.25 17.41 -8.74
N ARG A 219 10.49 18.48 -8.99
CA ARG A 219 10.92 19.85 -8.68
C ARG A 219 10.91 20.15 -7.18
N ALA A 220 9.95 19.56 -6.46
CA ALA A 220 9.78 19.79 -5.02
C ALA A 220 10.68 18.91 -4.16
N LEU A 221 11.10 17.76 -4.68
CA LEU A 221 11.87 16.72 -4.00
C LEU A 221 13.15 16.47 -4.80
N PRO A 222 14.28 17.11 -4.46
CA PRO A 222 15.54 16.79 -5.08
C PRO A 222 15.90 15.33 -4.74
N THR A 223 15.91 14.47 -5.74
CA THR A 223 16.45 13.11 -5.63
C THR A 223 17.97 13.15 -5.77
N PRO A 224 18.71 12.26 -5.08
CA PRO A 224 20.17 12.26 -5.13
C PRO A 224 20.72 12.07 -6.55
N SER A 225 19.99 11.40 -7.44
CA SER A 225 20.40 11.21 -8.85
C SER A 225 20.41 12.51 -9.67
N THR A 226 19.64 13.52 -9.27
CA THR A 226 19.54 14.80 -10.00
C THR A 226 20.50 15.84 -9.42
N ALA A 227 20.93 15.66 -8.17
CA ALA A 227 21.89 16.55 -7.51
C ALA A 227 23.26 16.55 -8.21
N GLU A 228 23.67 15.42 -8.79
CA GLU A 228 24.94 15.32 -9.54
C GLU A 228 24.89 16.02 -10.91
N ALA A 229 23.70 16.25 -11.47
CA ALA A 229 23.55 17.02 -12.72
C ALA A 229 23.54 18.54 -12.48
N SER A 230 23.27 18.98 -11.24
CA SER A 230 23.27 20.40 -10.85
C SER A 230 24.63 20.89 -10.32
N ASP A 231 25.65 20.04 -10.25
CA ASP A 231 27.03 20.42 -9.92
C ASP A 231 27.83 20.89 -11.16
N GLN A 232 27.14 21.47 -12.14
CA GLN A 232 27.80 22.34 -13.12
C GLN A 232 27.87 23.73 -12.50
N GLY A 233 29.06 24.03 -12.00
CA GLY A 233 29.40 25.20 -11.21
C GLY A 233 28.66 26.47 -11.60
N TRP A 234 28.05 27.07 -10.58
CA TRP A 234 27.95 28.52 -10.58
C TRP A 234 29.39 29.04 -10.71
N PRO A 235 29.73 29.82 -11.75
CA PRO A 235 31.00 30.50 -11.77
C PRO A 235 31.03 31.34 -10.49
N SER A 236 31.95 30.97 -9.62
CA SER A 236 32.34 31.74 -8.45
C SER A 236 33.03 33.01 -8.97
N ASP A 237 32.25 33.90 -9.58
CA ASP A 237 32.67 35.25 -9.86
C ASP A 237 32.56 36.04 -8.55
N ASP A 238 33.74 36.33 -8.03
CA ASP A 238 34.01 37.33 -7.01
C ASP A 238 33.13 38.58 -7.20
N ALA A 239 32.15 38.74 -6.32
CA ALA A 239 31.54 40.02 -6.04
C ALA A 239 31.02 40.03 -4.60
N ASP A 240 31.98 40.08 -3.67
CA ASP A 240 31.79 40.54 -2.28
C ASP A 240 31.46 42.05 -2.28
N VAL A 241 30.35 42.40 -2.92
CA VAL A 241 29.74 43.73 -2.84
C VAL A 241 28.58 43.61 -1.86
N THR A 242 28.95 43.76 -0.59
CA THR A 242 28.16 44.32 0.51
C THR A 242 26.74 44.73 0.12
N ARG A 243 25.80 43.83 0.40
CA ARG A 243 24.34 44.05 0.34
C ARG A 243 23.89 45.27 1.16
N GLN A 244 24.74 45.75 2.07
CA GLN A 244 24.54 46.92 2.90
C GLN A 244 24.69 48.24 2.13
N ASP A 245 25.61 48.34 1.16
CA ASP A 245 25.85 49.59 0.42
C ASP A 245 24.72 49.92 -0.57
N ARG A 246 23.94 48.91 -0.98
CA ARG A 246 22.76 49.10 -1.83
C ARG A 246 21.55 49.68 -1.10
N LEU A 247 21.47 49.54 0.23
CA LEU A 247 20.39 50.13 1.03
C LEU A 247 20.65 51.62 1.32
N ASP A 248 21.90 51.99 1.56
CA ASP A 248 22.28 53.39 1.86
C ASP A 248 22.18 54.30 0.63
N ALA A 249 22.46 53.76 -0.57
CA ALA A 249 22.27 54.48 -1.83
C ALA A 249 20.79 54.80 -2.15
N TRP A 250 19.85 54.03 -1.61
CA TRP A 250 18.41 54.25 -1.82
C TRP A 250 17.82 55.25 -0.82
N ILE A 251 18.39 55.34 0.39
CA ILE A 251 17.93 56.25 1.45
C ILE A 251 18.41 57.69 1.23
N MET A 252 19.56 57.89 0.56
CA MET A 252 20.20 59.21 0.43
C MET A 252 19.89 59.97 -0.88
N GLY A 253 19.05 59.43 -1.77
CA GLY A 253 18.93 59.90 -3.16
C GLY A 253 17.52 60.24 -3.65
N GLY A 254 16.63 60.73 -2.78
CA GLY A 254 15.31 61.24 -3.18
C GLY A 254 15.23 62.76 -3.08
N ALA A 255 15.73 63.46 -4.11
CA ALA A 255 15.43 64.86 -4.40
C ALA A 255 14.66 64.95 -5.73
#